data_AF-A0A1A8C7H7-F1
#
_entry.id   AF-A0A1A8C7H7-F1
#
_cell.length_a   1.000
_cell.length_b   1.000
_cell.length_c   1.000
_cell.angle_alpha   90.00
_cell.angle_beta   90.00
_cell.angle_gamma   90.00
#
_symmetry.space_group_name_H-M   'P 1'
#
loop_
_entity.id
_entity.type
_entity.pdbx_description
1 polymer ?
#
loop_
_entity_poly.entity_id
_entity_poly.type
_entity_poly.pdbx_seq_one_letter_code
_entity_poly.pdbx_strand_id
1 'polypeptide(L)'
;MPASGADALKPSAFIPVCTAVCLLVGSTSMFFVFTCPWLALTICPVVPPCCAILFLFVLANFTMATFMDAGVLPVAGEDEDKDDEFRAPLYKNVEVKDVQVRMKWCASCHFYRPPRCSHCSVCDHCVEDFDH
;
A
#
# COMPACT_ATOMS: atom_id res chain seq x y z
N MET A 1 -2.64 -23.56 11.94
CA MET A 1 -3.52 -22.52 11.38
C MET A 1 -3.97 -21.61 12.51
N PRO A 2 -3.47 -20.37 12.63
CA PRO A 2 -4.14 -19.41 13.49
C PRO A 2 -5.27 -18.77 12.69
N ALA A 3 -6.44 -18.77 13.31
CA ALA A 3 -7.63 -18.10 12.82
C ALA A 3 -7.33 -16.60 12.67
N SER A 4 -7.73 -16.07 11.51
CA SER A 4 -7.87 -14.64 11.24
C SER A 4 -8.72 -14.00 12.34
N GLY A 5 -8.07 -13.40 13.34
CA GLY A 5 -8.72 -12.57 14.33
C GLY A 5 -9.20 -11.30 13.63
N ALA A 6 -10.47 -11.32 13.22
CA ALA A 6 -11.31 -10.20 12.80
C ALA A 6 -10.56 -8.93 12.42
N ASP A 7 -10.51 -8.61 11.12
CA ASP A 7 -10.04 -7.35 10.57
C ASP A 7 -10.85 -6.19 11.16
N ALA A 8 -10.44 -5.72 12.34
CA ALA A 8 -10.90 -4.46 12.88
C ALA A 8 -10.47 -3.40 11.87
N LEU A 9 -11.44 -2.80 11.18
CA LEU A 9 -11.25 -1.66 10.29
C LEU A 9 -10.33 -0.65 10.97
N LYS A 10 -9.04 -0.62 10.59
CA LYS A 10 -8.05 0.30 11.15
C LYS A 10 -8.46 1.71 10.72
N PRO A 11 -8.98 2.58 11.61
CA PRO A 11 -9.50 3.88 11.20
C PRO A 11 -8.39 4.76 10.59
N SER A 12 -7.15 4.55 11.01
CA SER A 12 -5.96 5.19 10.47
C SER A 12 -5.72 4.91 8.98
N ALA A 13 -6.18 3.77 8.46
CA ALA A 13 -6.09 3.44 7.03
C ALA A 13 -7.28 3.98 6.24
N PHE A 14 -8.48 3.98 6.83
CA PHE A 14 -9.71 4.35 6.12
C PHE A 14 -9.92 5.86 6.01
N ILE A 15 -9.55 6.64 7.04
CA ILE A 15 -9.73 8.09 7.05
C ILE A 15 -9.02 8.76 5.86
N PRO A 16 -7.71 8.53 5.60
CA PRO A 16 -7.01 9.14 4.47
C PRO A 16 -7.64 8.78 3.13
N VAL A 17 -8.01 7.51 2.95
CA VAL A 17 -8.65 7.01 1.71
C VAL A 17 -9.98 7.71 1.47
N CYS A 18 -10.86 7.76 2.48
CA CYS A 18 -12.14 8.44 2.37
C CYS A 18 -11.99 9.93 2.10
N THR A 19 -11.07 10.60 2.79
CA THR A 19 -10.80 12.02 2.53
C THR A 19 -10.31 12.23 1.10
N ALA A 20 -9.38 11.41 0.61
CA ALA A 20 -8.89 11.49 -0.76
C ALA A 20 -10.00 11.24 -1.80
N VAL A 21 -10.85 10.23 -1.60
CA VAL A 21 -12.00 9.94 -2.48
C VAL A 21 -12.99 11.10 -2.48
N CYS A 22 -13.35 11.62 -1.30
CA CYS A 22 -14.26 12.76 -1.18
C CYS A 22 -13.72 14.00 -1.90
N LEU A 23 -12.43 14.29 -1.75
CA LEU A 23 -11.79 15.41 -2.44
C LEU A 23 -11.75 15.18 -3.95
N LEU A 24 -11.32 14.00 -4.41
CA LEU A 24 -11.20 13.66 -5.82
C LEU A 24 -12.56 13.71 -6.53
N VAL A 25 -13.53 12.96 -6.03
CA VAL A 25 -14.88 12.87 -6.64
C VAL A 25 -15.63 14.19 -6.46
N GLY A 26 -15.56 14.79 -5.27
CA GLY A 26 -16.25 16.04 -4.96
C GLY A 26 -15.77 17.22 -5.82
N SER A 27 -14.46 17.45 -5.87
CA SER A 27 -13.89 18.54 -6.68
C SER A 27 -14.16 18.35 -8.18
N THR A 28 -14.00 17.12 -8.69
CA THR A 28 -14.27 16.82 -10.09
C THR A 28 -15.75 17.00 -10.43
N SER A 29 -16.65 16.57 -9.54
CA SER A 29 -18.10 16.77 -9.72
C SER A 29 -18.47 18.25 -9.77
N MET A 30 -17.92 19.07 -8.86
CA MET A 30 -18.13 20.52 -8.87
C MET A 30 -17.63 21.15 -10.18
N PHE A 31 -16.46 20.73 -10.67
CA PHE A 31 -15.93 21.19 -11.96
C PHE A 31 -16.87 20.85 -13.13
N PHE A 32 -17.42 19.63 -13.18
CA PHE A 32 -18.35 19.22 -14.23
C PHE A 32 -19.70 19.94 -14.17
N VAL A 33 -20.19 20.26 -12.97
CA VAL A 33 -21.48 20.95 -12.80
C VAL A 33 -21.38 22.44 -13.11
N PHE A 34 -20.33 23.12 -12.63
CA PHE A 34 -20.26 24.58 -12.68
C PHE A 34 -19.39 25.12 -13.81
N THR A 35 -18.25 24.49 -14.10
CA THR A 35 -17.25 25.04 -15.04
C THR A 35 -17.37 24.44 -16.44
N CYS A 36 -17.56 23.13 -16.54
CA CYS A 36 -17.63 22.42 -17.83
C CYS A 36 -18.75 22.92 -18.77
N PRO A 37 -19.97 23.30 -18.33
CA PRO A 37 -21.00 23.74 -19.25
C PRO A 37 -20.59 24.99 -20.03
N TRP A 38 -20.00 25.96 -19.34
CA TRP A 38 -19.47 27.17 -19.99
C TRP A 38 -18.33 26.85 -20.96
N LEU A 39 -17.43 25.96 -20.56
CA LEU A 39 -16.28 25.54 -21.36
C LEU A 39 -16.69 24.80 -22.63
N ALA A 40 -17.71 23.94 -22.54
CA ALA A 40 -18.27 23.19 -23.65
C ALA A 40 -18.94 24.09 -24.69
N LEU A 41 -19.67 25.11 -24.23
CA LEU A 41 -20.41 26.03 -25.10
C LEU A 41 -19.51 27.12 -25.71
N THR A 42 -18.52 27.60 -24.97
CA THR A 42 -17.72 28.77 -25.37
C THR A 42 -16.43 28.40 -26.08
N ILE A 43 -15.78 27.30 -25.67
CA ILE A 43 -14.45 26.94 -26.17
C ILE A 43 -14.54 25.72 -27.08
N CYS A 44 -14.92 24.56 -26.55
CA CYS A 44 -14.99 23.34 -27.33
C CYS A 44 -15.83 22.26 -26.61
N PRO A 45 -16.82 21.63 -27.28
CA PRO A 45 -17.65 20.58 -26.69
C PRO A 45 -16.89 19.26 -26.44
N VAL A 46 -15.65 19.13 -26.92
CA VAL A 46 -14.78 17.97 -26.68
C VAL A 46 -14.13 18.02 -25.30
N VAL A 47 -14.11 19.18 -24.64
CA VAL A 47 -13.44 19.30 -23.33
C VAL A 47 -14.07 18.39 -22.25
N PRO A 48 -15.41 18.38 -22.04
CA PRO A 48 -16.02 17.48 -21.05
C PRO A 48 -15.69 15.99 -21.26
N PRO A 49 -15.81 15.39 -22.47
CA PRO A 49 -15.44 13.98 -22.64
C PRO A 49 -13.95 13.71 -22.40
N CYS A 50 -13.04 14.61 -22.79
CA CYS A 50 -11.61 14.46 -22.47
C CYS A 50 -11.35 14.48 -20.96
N CYS A 51 -11.93 15.45 -20.24
CA CYS A 51 -11.82 15.52 -18.78
C CYS A 51 -12.43 14.28 -18.11
N ALA A 52 -13.53 13.74 -18.65
CA ALA A 52 -14.18 12.55 -18.10
C ALA A 52 -13.30 11.31 -18.25
N ILE A 53 -12.67 11.12 -19.42
CA ILE A 53 -11.71 10.03 -19.65
C ILE A 53 -10.53 10.12 -18.69
N LEU A 54 -9.94 11.31 -18.53
CA LEU A 54 -8.84 11.53 -17.59
C LEU A 54 -9.26 11.25 -16.15
N PHE A 55 -10.45 11.70 -15.74
CA PHE A 55 -10.99 11.44 -14.41
C PHE A 55 -11.16 9.94 -14.16
N LEU A 56 -11.72 9.20 -15.12
CA LEU A 56 -11.87 7.74 -15.00
C LEU A 56 -10.52 7.04 -14.91
N PHE A 57 -9.52 7.48 -15.66
CA PHE A 57 -8.15 6.96 -15.57
C PHE A 57 -7.55 7.21 -14.19
N VAL A 58 -7.68 8.43 -13.64
CA VAL A 58 -7.20 8.75 -12.30
C VAL A 58 -7.93 7.92 -11.23
N LEU A 59 -9.25 7.78 -11.34
CA LEU A 59 -10.05 6.98 -10.41
C LEU A 59 -9.64 5.50 -10.45
N ALA A 60 -9.38 4.95 -11.64
CA ALA A 60 -8.92 3.57 -11.79
C ALA A 60 -7.54 3.36 -11.14
N ASN A 61 -6.58 4.26 -11.39
CA ASN A 61 -5.24 4.17 -10.78
C ASN A 61 -5.31 4.36 -9.25
N PHE A 62 -6.12 5.28 -8.76
CA PHE A 62 -6.33 5.47 -7.32
C PHE A 62 -6.91 4.22 -6.66
N THR A 63 -7.93 3.61 -7.28
CA THR A 63 -8.56 2.38 -6.80
C THR A 63 -7.55 1.23 -6.78
N MET A 64 -6.80 1.07 -7.88
CA MET A 64 -5.74 0.07 -7.99
C MET A 64 -4.70 0.26 -6.88
N ALA A 65 -4.15 1.46 -6.70
CA ALA A 65 -3.16 1.75 -5.67
C ALA A 65 -3.69 1.55 -4.24
N THR A 66 -5.00 1.76 -4.01
CA THR A 66 -5.61 1.67 -2.68
C THR A 66 -5.91 0.22 -2.26
N PHE A 67 -6.28 -0.64 -3.21
CA PHE A 67 -6.75 -1.99 -2.92
C PHE A 67 -5.80 -3.10 -3.37
N MET A 68 -4.71 -2.77 -4.06
CA MET A 68 -3.67 -3.74 -4.34
C MET A 68 -2.95 -4.15 -3.07
N ASP A 69 -2.60 -5.44 -2.99
CA ASP A 69 -1.70 -5.94 -1.96
C ASP A 69 -0.35 -5.22 -2.09
N ALA A 70 0.12 -4.66 -0.97
CA ALA A 70 1.40 -3.99 -0.88
C ALA A 70 2.59 -4.96 -0.97
N GLY A 71 2.35 -6.28 -0.95
CA GLY A 71 3.39 -7.31 -0.86
C GLY A 71 3.62 -7.75 0.57
N VAL A 72 2.54 -7.97 1.34
CA VAL A 72 2.62 -8.36 2.74
C VAL A 72 3.19 -9.78 2.88
N LEU A 73 4.29 -9.90 3.62
CA LEU A 73 4.89 -11.19 3.96
C LEU A 73 4.21 -11.79 5.20
N PRO A 74 3.91 -13.11 5.20
CA PRO A 74 3.32 -13.77 6.36
C PRO A 74 4.31 -13.79 7.54
N VAL A 75 3.75 -13.73 8.75
CA VAL A 75 4.51 -13.95 9.99
C VAL A 75 5.05 -15.39 10.00
N ALA A 76 6.23 -15.59 10.57
CA ALA A 76 6.84 -16.90 10.68
C ALA A 76 5.92 -17.90 11.42
N GLY A 77 5.93 -19.15 10.98
CA GLY A 77 5.17 -20.22 11.64
C GLY A 77 5.82 -20.65 12.96
N GLU A 78 5.02 -21.21 13.88
CA GLU A 78 5.49 -21.71 15.18
C GLU A 78 6.60 -22.77 15.08
N ASP A 79 6.73 -23.43 13.93
CA ASP A 79 7.78 -24.42 13.67
C ASP A 79 9.10 -23.77 13.20
N GLU A 80 9.06 -22.55 12.68
CA GLU A 80 10.24 -21.74 12.32
C GLU A 80 10.71 -20.85 13.49
N ASP A 81 9.81 -20.54 14.43
CA ASP A 81 10.10 -19.75 15.64
C ASP A 81 10.93 -20.52 16.71
N LYS A 82 10.92 -21.86 16.67
CA LYS A 82 11.48 -22.72 17.73
C LYS A 82 13.02 -22.72 17.82
N ASP A 83 13.71 -22.26 16.78
CA ASP A 83 15.18 -22.19 16.77
C ASP A 83 15.73 -20.86 17.30
N ASP A 84 14.89 -19.84 17.52
CA ASP A 84 15.30 -18.44 17.74
C ASP A 84 14.96 -17.85 19.13
N GLU A 85 14.42 -18.65 20.06
CA GLU A 85 13.95 -18.20 21.38
C GLU A 85 15.07 -17.64 22.29
N PHE A 86 16.35 -17.84 21.94
CA PHE A 86 17.50 -17.34 22.72
C PHE A 86 18.48 -16.53 21.87
N ARG A 87 18.09 -15.30 21.52
CA ARG A 87 18.94 -14.24 20.92
C ARG A 87 19.38 -14.51 19.47
N ALA A 88 18.42 -14.58 18.54
CA ALA A 88 18.73 -14.38 17.12
C ALA A 88 19.57 -13.09 16.96
N PRO A 89 20.82 -13.16 16.44
CA PRO A 89 21.63 -11.97 16.26
C PRO A 89 20.91 -10.98 15.36
N LEU A 90 20.94 -9.68 15.71
CA LEU A 90 20.23 -8.63 14.98
C LEU A 90 20.55 -8.61 13.46
N TYR A 91 21.72 -9.14 13.09
CA TYR A 91 22.16 -9.24 11.72
C TYR A 91 22.68 -10.63 11.38
N LYS A 92 22.30 -11.12 10.21
CA LYS A 92 22.79 -12.36 9.61
C LYS A 92 23.33 -12.03 8.22
N ASN A 93 24.57 -12.39 7.94
CA ASN A 93 25.13 -12.27 6.60
C ASN A 93 24.83 -13.56 5.85
N VAL A 94 24.22 -13.42 4.68
CA VAL A 94 23.90 -14.55 3.80
C VAL A 94 24.48 -14.23 2.43
N GLU A 95 25.09 -15.23 1.81
CA GLU A 95 25.57 -15.14 0.44
C GLU A 95 24.42 -15.40 -0.53
N VAL A 96 24.08 -14.39 -1.32
CA VAL A 96 23.05 -14.48 -2.36
C VAL A 96 23.71 -14.18 -3.69
N LYS A 97 23.84 -15.19 -4.57
CA LYS A 97 24.50 -15.06 -5.89
C LYS A 97 25.90 -14.44 -5.79
N ASP A 98 26.74 -14.99 -4.91
CA ASP A 98 28.12 -14.53 -4.64
C ASP A 98 28.25 -13.10 -4.08
N VAL A 99 27.13 -12.50 -3.62
CA VAL A 99 27.11 -11.20 -2.93
C VAL A 99 26.73 -11.43 -1.46
N GLN A 100 27.57 -10.93 -0.55
CA GLN A 100 27.27 -10.94 0.88
C GLN A 100 26.23 -9.87 1.19
N VAL A 101 25.01 -10.30 1.55
CA VAL A 101 23.91 -9.41 1.93
C VAL A 101 23.64 -9.53 3.42
N ARG A 102 23.59 -8.38 4.09
CA ARG A 102 23.28 -8.28 5.51
C ARG A 102 21.77 -8.21 5.73
N MET A 103 21.20 -9.28 6.24
CA MET A 103 19.79 -9.37 6.64
C MET A 103 19.62 -8.87 8.09
N LYS A 104 18.46 -8.29 8.41
CA LYS A 104 18.12 -7.82 9.75
C LYS A 104 16.85 -8.49 10.26
N TRP A 105 16.89 -8.95 11.51
CA TRP A 105 15.78 -9.58 12.21
C TRP A 105 14.60 -8.61 12.41
N CYS A 106 13.37 -9.09 12.21
CA CYS A 106 12.15 -8.41 12.60
C CYS A 106 11.56 -9.07 13.86
N ALA A 107 11.51 -8.33 14.97
CA ALA A 107 10.96 -8.84 16.22
C ALA A 107 9.43 -9.02 16.20
N SER A 108 8.71 -8.26 15.38
CA SER A 108 7.24 -8.37 15.29
C SER A 108 6.78 -9.52 14.39
N CYS A 109 7.52 -9.78 13.30
CA CYS A 109 7.15 -10.79 12.30
C CYS A 109 7.95 -12.10 12.44
N HIS A 110 8.94 -12.14 13.33
CA HIS A 110 9.68 -13.34 13.70
C HIS A 110 10.50 -13.99 12.57
N PHE A 111 11.09 -13.20 11.68
CA PHE A 111 12.02 -13.70 10.66
C PHE A 111 13.09 -12.68 10.26
N TYR A 112 14.14 -13.16 9.58
CA TYR A 112 15.15 -12.29 8.94
C TYR A 112 14.60 -11.70 7.64
N ARG A 113 14.48 -10.36 7.59
CA ARG A 113 13.89 -9.66 6.44
C ARG A 113 14.70 -9.88 5.16
N PRO A 114 14.07 -10.35 4.06
CA PRO A 114 14.67 -10.41 2.74
C PRO A 114 15.25 -9.07 2.27
N PRO A 115 16.15 -9.06 1.26
CA PRO A 115 16.58 -7.82 0.62
C PRO A 115 15.37 -6.99 0.18
N ARG A 116 15.43 -5.65 0.36
CA ARG A 116 14.34 -4.69 0.07
C ARG A 116 13.06 -4.85 0.90
N CYS A 117 12.99 -5.80 1.83
CA CYS A 117 11.87 -5.90 2.77
C CYS A 117 12.08 -4.98 3.99
N SER A 118 11.03 -4.24 4.36
CA SER A 118 10.99 -3.45 5.59
C SER A 118 9.70 -3.71 6.37
N HIS A 119 9.77 -3.53 7.70
CA HIS A 119 8.59 -3.62 8.55
C HIS A 119 7.92 -2.25 8.60
N CYS A 120 6.66 -2.19 8.18
CA CYS A 120 5.84 -0.99 8.25
C CYS A 120 5.10 -0.97 9.58
N SER A 121 5.36 0.01 10.43
CA SER A 121 4.69 0.15 11.73
C SER A 121 3.21 0.51 11.62
N VAL A 122 2.78 1.08 10.50
CA VAL A 122 1.37 1.44 10.24
C VAL A 122 0.58 0.19 9.85
N CYS A 123 1.10 -0.60 8.92
CA CYS A 123 0.50 -1.86 8.50
C CYS A 123 0.67 -2.96 9.55
N ASP A 124 1.71 -2.87 10.39
CA ASP A 124 2.17 -3.86 11.36
C ASP A 124 2.59 -5.19 10.71
N HIS A 125 3.17 -5.07 9.51
CA HIS A 125 3.60 -6.21 8.71
C HIS A 125 4.93 -5.89 8.00
N CYS A 126 5.70 -6.94 7.73
CA CYS A 126 6.81 -6.85 6.78
C CYS A 126 6.26 -6.81 5.35
N VAL A 127 6.77 -5.87 4.55
CA VAL A 127 6.33 -5.65 3.17
C VAL A 127 7.53 -5.83 2.25
N GLU A 128 7.36 -6.58 1.16
CA GLU A 128 8.36 -6.76 0.11
C GLU A 128 8.49 -5.48 -0.72
N ASP A 129 9.71 -5.16 -1.17
CA ASP A 129 9.99 -3.98 -1.98
C ASP A 129 9.44 -2.66 -1.39
N PHE A 130 9.39 -2.59 -0.06
CA PHE A 130 8.82 -1.47 0.68
C PHE A 130 9.53 -0.17 0.35
N ASP A 131 8.75 0.83 -0.07
CA ASP A 131 9.23 2.17 -0.35
C ASP A 131 9.04 3.09 0.86
N HIS A 132 7.79 3.29 1.30
CA HIS A 132 7.44 4.20 2.40
C HIS A 132 6.15 3.82 3.14
#